data_AF-A0A7C4PWR8-F1
#
_entry.id   AF-A0A7C4PWR8-F1
#
_cell.length_a   1.000
_cell.length_b   1.000
_cell.length_c   1.000
_cell.angle_alpha   90.00
_cell.angle_beta   90.00
_cell.angle_gamma   90.00
#
_symmetry.space_group_name_H-M   'P 1'
#
loop_
_entity.id
_entity.type
_entity.pdbx_description
1 polymer ?
#
loop_
_entity_poly.entity_id
_entity_poly.type
_entity_poly.pdbx_seq_one_letter_code
_entity_poly.pdbx_strand_id
1 'polypeptide(L)'
;MGLALSRAELPDADRIADFIRRKKTAWVLESFDPAEIKALIADGAIDEKDAREFIAGISKDRKTTEALRAASAMLRRPVVDVSGIDISTDPKKRWEYATMLSWLPEESSAETLLSLLGDSYIEVRRQALASLRAVLENMGRVRMSSWLSAALAKHRTRARDDVLLLRLYILELLSGDTARADGAMDRLLSSRDEPDPFVLSLGVRHRLLRGREREAAAAARAFSEQAALWRELRLSGWSAEGGLGGTDSAWLTLRQLHGLLAAWRETLEPFESGRAKTFADDFGPWLEKSRTGMEALRAWHADQEQRWERSHPGYVPSAAPAPFESEQRNRQREEAQAALWLAVAGPEPSSTLEWAGCCHPREQTRTAAALASWFYRVRRGVFALGSPG
;
A
#
# COMPACT_ATOMS: atom_id res chain seq x y z
N MET A 1 10.05 -1.61 22.97
CA MET A 1 9.48 -2.80 23.63
C MET A 1 9.33 -3.87 22.58
N GLY A 2 10.04 -4.99 22.73
CA GLY A 2 10.12 -6.05 21.72
C GLY A 2 8.80 -6.81 21.60
N LEU A 3 8.37 -7.04 20.37
CA LEU A 3 7.32 -8.00 20.07
C LEU A 3 7.90 -9.40 20.25
N ALA A 4 7.80 -9.92 21.47
CA ALA A 4 7.83 -11.36 21.68
C ALA A 4 6.56 -11.93 21.03
N LEU A 5 6.71 -12.49 19.82
CA LEU A 5 5.68 -13.33 19.24
C LEU A 5 5.41 -14.46 20.23
N SER A 6 4.16 -14.56 20.68
CA SER A 6 3.76 -15.61 21.61
C SER A 6 3.99 -16.97 20.95
N ARG A 7 4.52 -17.91 21.72
CA ARG A 7 4.89 -19.27 21.30
C ARG A 7 3.72 -20.11 20.77
N ALA A 8 2.50 -19.56 20.75
CA ALA A 8 1.25 -20.25 20.42
C ALA A 8 0.82 -20.12 18.95
N GLU A 9 1.48 -19.31 18.13
CA GLU A 9 1.12 -19.11 16.70
C GLU A 9 2.10 -19.73 15.70
N LEU A 10 3.17 -20.38 16.19
CA LEU A 10 4.02 -21.20 15.32
C LEU A 10 3.32 -22.56 15.11
N PRO A 11 3.17 -23.04 13.86
CA PRO A 11 2.70 -24.40 13.62
C PRO A 11 3.62 -25.36 14.35
N ASP A 12 3.02 -26.23 15.15
CA ASP A 12 3.66 -27.21 16.01
C ASP A 12 4.87 -27.84 15.30
N ALA A 13 6.07 -27.66 15.86
CA ALA A 13 7.33 -28.12 15.23
C ALA A 13 7.28 -29.62 14.93
N ASP A 14 6.51 -30.37 15.70
CA ASP A 14 6.24 -31.79 15.52
C ASP A 14 5.35 -32.08 14.30
N ARG A 15 4.37 -31.22 13.96
CA ARG A 15 3.58 -31.36 12.72
C ARG A 15 4.40 -31.08 11.46
N ILE A 16 5.34 -30.13 11.54
CA ILE A 16 6.28 -29.85 10.45
C ILE A 16 7.28 -31.02 10.31
N ALA A 17 7.79 -31.53 11.43
CA ALA A 17 8.67 -32.71 11.45
C ALA A 17 7.95 -33.98 10.95
N ASP A 18 6.66 -34.14 11.23
CA ASP A 18 5.86 -35.28 10.77
C ASP A 18 5.47 -35.14 9.29
N PHE A 19 5.26 -33.92 8.80
CA PHE A 19 5.11 -33.63 7.37
C PHE A 19 6.40 -33.96 6.59
N ILE A 20 7.56 -33.59 7.15
CA ILE A 20 8.90 -33.90 6.62
C ILE A 20 9.18 -35.41 6.66
N ARG A 21 8.75 -36.12 7.73
CA ARG A 21 8.90 -37.58 7.85
C ARG A 21 8.01 -38.36 6.86
N ARG A 22 6.79 -37.91 6.61
CA ARG A 22 5.80 -38.61 5.75
C ARG A 22 6.03 -38.39 4.25
N LYS A 23 6.64 -37.27 3.85
CA LYS A 23 6.99 -36.96 2.46
C LYS A 23 8.47 -37.30 2.23
N LYS A 24 8.75 -38.61 2.09
CA LYS A 24 10.05 -39.23 1.83
C LYS A 24 11.11 -38.30 1.20
N THR A 25 12.19 -38.20 1.95
CA THR A 25 13.59 -37.73 1.81
C THR A 25 14.29 -37.85 0.44
N ALA A 26 13.60 -37.85 -0.70
CA ALA A 26 14.24 -37.84 -2.02
C ALA A 26 14.67 -36.43 -2.43
N TRP A 27 13.80 -35.43 -2.25
CA TRP A 27 14.04 -34.06 -2.71
C TRP A 27 15.05 -33.28 -1.85
N VAL A 28 15.27 -33.69 -0.60
CA VAL A 28 16.24 -33.07 0.32
C VAL A 28 17.67 -33.45 -0.03
N LEU A 29 17.87 -34.63 -0.62
CA LEU A 29 19.18 -35.08 -1.09
C LEU A 29 19.57 -34.35 -2.38
N GLU A 30 18.61 -34.06 -3.28
CA GLU A 30 18.77 -33.35 -4.59
C GLU A 30 19.44 -31.96 -4.52
N SER A 31 19.72 -31.45 -3.31
CA SER A 31 20.25 -30.10 -3.07
C SER A 31 21.73 -30.04 -2.62
N PHE A 32 22.46 -31.16 -2.60
CA PHE A 32 23.86 -31.24 -2.11
C PHE A 32 24.92 -31.17 -3.21
N ASP A 33 26.07 -30.56 -2.90
CA ASP A 33 27.26 -30.50 -3.76
C ASP A 33 27.90 -31.91 -3.86
N PRO A 34 28.25 -32.41 -5.08
CA PRO A 34 28.93 -33.69 -5.26
C PRO A 34 30.20 -33.89 -4.41
N ALA A 35 30.90 -32.82 -4.04
CA ALA A 35 32.07 -32.89 -3.16
C ALA A 35 31.67 -33.11 -1.68
N GLU A 36 30.56 -32.53 -1.23
CA GLU A 36 29.99 -32.75 0.11
C GLU A 36 29.47 -34.19 0.25
N ILE A 37 28.88 -34.75 -0.80
CA ILE A 37 28.40 -36.14 -0.82
C ILE A 37 29.58 -37.12 -0.73
N LYS A 38 30.71 -36.84 -1.42
CA LYS A 38 31.93 -37.65 -1.30
C LYS A 38 32.52 -37.63 0.12
N ALA A 39 32.46 -36.49 0.81
CA ALA A 39 32.89 -36.39 2.21
C ALA A 39 31.97 -37.18 3.15
N LEU A 40 30.66 -37.17 2.92
CA LEU A 40 29.68 -37.91 3.72
C LEU A 40 29.73 -39.44 3.51
N ILE A 41 30.12 -39.90 2.31
CA ILE A 41 30.45 -41.32 2.05
C ILE A 41 31.73 -41.72 2.78
N ALA A 42 32.76 -40.86 2.76
CA ALA A 42 34.03 -41.12 3.44
C ALA A 42 33.88 -41.22 4.97
N ASP A 43 32.95 -40.46 5.55
CA ASP A 43 32.59 -40.53 6.97
C ASP A 43 31.55 -41.64 7.31
N GLY A 44 31.13 -42.45 6.33
CA GLY A 44 30.24 -43.60 6.53
C GLY A 44 28.79 -43.22 6.88
N ALA A 45 28.40 -41.97 6.70
CA ALA A 45 27.07 -41.46 7.03
C ALA A 45 25.99 -41.85 6.00
N ILE A 46 26.39 -42.27 4.79
CA ILE A 46 25.51 -42.66 3.68
C ILE A 46 26.15 -43.83 2.92
N ASP A 47 25.35 -44.79 2.47
CA ASP A 47 25.81 -45.93 1.67
C ASP A 47 26.28 -45.50 0.27
N GLU A 48 27.43 -46.05 -0.16
CA GLU A 48 28.09 -45.67 -1.41
C GLU A 48 27.27 -46.03 -2.66
N LYS A 49 26.41 -47.05 -2.60
CA LYS A 49 25.53 -47.46 -3.69
C LYS A 49 24.41 -46.43 -3.92
N ASP A 50 23.78 -45.98 -2.85
CA ASP A 50 22.68 -45.00 -2.88
C ASP A 50 23.18 -43.62 -3.37
N ALA A 51 24.40 -43.24 -3.00
CA ALA A 51 25.00 -41.99 -3.45
C ALA A 51 25.36 -41.99 -4.96
N ARG A 52 25.75 -43.13 -5.53
CA ARG A 52 26.04 -43.26 -6.97
C ARG A 52 24.77 -43.22 -7.83
N GLU A 53 23.68 -43.84 -7.40
CA GLU A 53 22.37 -43.76 -8.08
C GLU A 53 21.83 -42.32 -8.05
N PHE A 54 22.08 -41.59 -6.97
CA PHE A 54 21.68 -40.20 -6.78
C PHE A 54 22.44 -39.21 -7.69
N ILE A 55 23.76 -39.32 -7.80
CA ILE A 55 24.59 -38.50 -8.70
C ILE A 55 24.19 -38.70 -10.17
N ALA A 56 23.81 -39.93 -10.55
CA ALA A 56 23.30 -40.22 -11.88
C ALA A 56 21.93 -39.54 -12.17
N GLY A 57 21.14 -39.24 -11.13
CA GLY A 57 19.83 -38.58 -11.22
C GLY A 57 19.87 -37.06 -11.40
N ILE A 58 20.76 -36.35 -10.70
CA ILE A 58 20.89 -34.87 -10.78
C ILE A 58 21.25 -34.40 -12.19
N SER A 59 22.05 -35.16 -12.94
CA SER A 59 22.46 -34.78 -14.30
C SER A 59 21.31 -34.68 -15.33
N LYS A 60 20.07 -35.03 -14.93
CA LYS A 60 18.92 -35.15 -15.84
C LYS A 60 17.81 -34.09 -15.72
N ASP A 61 17.75 -33.21 -14.71
CA ASP A 61 16.56 -32.34 -14.54
C ASP A 61 16.81 -30.82 -14.70
N ARG A 62 16.87 -30.40 -15.97
CA ARG A 62 16.97 -29.00 -16.43
C ARG A 62 15.88 -28.07 -15.87
N LYS A 63 14.72 -28.61 -15.47
CA LYS A 63 13.57 -27.82 -15.00
C LYS A 63 13.79 -27.20 -13.62
N THR A 64 14.52 -27.87 -12.72
CA THR A 64 14.79 -27.38 -11.37
C THR A 64 15.74 -26.18 -11.38
N THR A 65 16.77 -26.21 -12.23
CA THR A 65 17.68 -25.07 -12.42
C THR A 65 16.99 -23.86 -13.06
N GLU A 66 16.11 -24.07 -14.04
CA GLU A 66 15.32 -23.00 -14.66
C GLU A 66 14.35 -22.36 -13.64
N ALA A 67 13.70 -23.15 -12.79
CA ALA A 67 12.84 -22.65 -11.72
C ALA A 67 13.59 -21.80 -10.69
N LEU A 68 14.83 -22.18 -10.34
CA LEU A 68 15.65 -21.41 -9.41
C LEU A 68 16.16 -20.09 -9.97
N ARG A 69 16.54 -20.08 -11.25
CA ARG A 69 16.87 -18.84 -11.96
C ARG A 69 15.67 -17.91 -12.03
N ALA A 70 14.48 -18.44 -12.30
CA ALA A 70 13.25 -17.67 -12.30
C ALA A 70 12.92 -17.09 -10.91
N ALA A 71 13.08 -17.86 -9.83
CA ALA A 71 12.87 -17.39 -8.47
C ALA A 71 13.90 -16.30 -8.06
N SER A 72 15.18 -16.48 -8.41
CA SER A 72 16.22 -15.47 -8.18
C SER A 72 15.95 -14.19 -8.98
N ALA A 73 15.56 -14.31 -10.25
CA ALA A 73 15.18 -13.19 -11.09
C ALA A 73 13.95 -12.45 -10.55
N MET A 74 12.97 -13.15 -9.98
CA MET A 74 11.78 -12.55 -9.37
C MET A 74 12.15 -11.64 -8.18
N LEU A 75 13.01 -12.11 -7.27
CA LEU A 75 13.45 -11.31 -6.11
C LEU A 75 14.36 -10.14 -6.49
N ARG A 76 15.04 -10.22 -7.64
CA ARG A 76 15.93 -9.15 -8.14
C ARG A 76 15.21 -8.20 -9.10
N ARG A 77 13.95 -8.45 -9.44
CA ARG A 77 13.22 -7.66 -10.42
C ARG A 77 12.94 -6.26 -9.87
N PRO A 78 13.12 -5.18 -10.65
CA PRO A 78 12.67 -3.86 -10.26
C PRO A 78 11.16 -3.87 -10.01
N VAL A 79 10.75 -3.14 -8.98
CA VAL A 79 9.43 -3.26 -8.34
C VAL A 79 8.29 -2.88 -9.28
N VAL A 80 8.49 -1.78 -10.02
CA VAL A 80 7.61 -1.24 -11.07
C VAL A 80 8.48 -0.37 -11.98
N ASP A 81 8.33 -0.48 -13.31
CA ASP A 81 8.86 0.52 -14.24
C ASP A 81 7.80 1.60 -14.46
N VAL A 82 8.13 2.82 -14.07
CA VAL A 82 7.27 4.01 -14.18
C VAL A 82 7.73 4.96 -15.29
N SER A 83 8.79 4.62 -16.02
CA SER A 83 9.31 5.46 -17.09
C SER A 83 8.34 5.51 -18.28
N GLY A 84 7.98 6.72 -18.73
CA GLY A 84 7.13 6.92 -19.91
C GLY A 84 5.61 7.02 -19.67
N ILE A 85 5.13 7.07 -18.41
CA ILE A 85 3.71 7.31 -18.13
C ILE A 85 3.39 8.80 -18.32
N ASP A 86 2.67 9.14 -19.39
CA ASP A 86 2.10 10.48 -19.57
C ASP A 86 0.89 10.66 -18.65
N ILE A 87 1.09 11.47 -17.61
CA ILE A 87 0.09 11.81 -16.59
C ILE A 87 -0.49 13.24 -16.76
N SER A 88 -0.11 13.94 -17.84
CA SER A 88 -0.28 15.40 -17.93
C SER A 88 -1.74 15.84 -18.01
N THR A 89 -2.62 15.03 -18.61
CA THR A 89 -4.01 15.44 -18.92
C THR A 89 -5.09 14.55 -18.31
N ASP A 90 -4.80 13.28 -18.02
CA ASP A 90 -5.80 12.29 -17.60
C ASP A 90 -5.72 11.99 -16.09
N PRO A 91 -6.73 12.40 -15.29
CA PRO A 91 -6.86 12.06 -13.88
C PRO A 91 -6.90 10.56 -13.59
N LYS A 92 -7.32 9.71 -14.53
CA LYS A 92 -7.18 8.25 -14.42
C LYS A 92 -5.73 7.88 -14.25
N LYS A 93 -4.92 8.30 -15.21
CA LYS A 93 -3.50 7.99 -15.27
C LYS A 93 -2.81 8.57 -14.05
N ARG A 94 -3.21 9.75 -13.57
CA ARG A 94 -2.68 10.31 -12.31
C ARG A 94 -3.06 9.49 -11.08
N TRP A 95 -4.30 9.01 -10.98
CA TRP A 95 -4.73 8.14 -9.89
C TRP A 95 -4.04 6.77 -9.93
N GLU A 96 -3.97 6.14 -11.10
CA GLU A 96 -3.24 4.89 -11.32
C GLU A 96 -1.76 5.06 -11.01
N TYR A 97 -1.17 6.16 -11.46
CA TYR A 97 0.22 6.51 -11.18
C TYR A 97 0.47 6.71 -9.69
N ALA A 98 -0.40 7.43 -8.98
CA ALA A 98 -0.32 7.56 -7.52
C ALA A 98 -0.32 6.17 -6.84
N THR A 99 -1.23 5.29 -7.28
CA THR A 99 -1.28 3.90 -6.81
C THR A 99 0.01 3.15 -7.09
N MET A 100 0.59 3.26 -8.29
CA MET A 100 1.85 2.62 -8.67
C MET A 100 3.04 3.12 -7.83
N LEU A 101 3.10 4.43 -7.55
CA LEU A 101 4.16 5.02 -6.74
C LEU A 101 4.18 4.51 -5.30
N SER A 102 3.04 4.05 -4.75
CA SER A 102 2.98 3.47 -3.40
C SER A 102 3.93 2.29 -3.16
N TRP A 103 4.44 1.71 -4.25
CA TRP A 103 5.26 0.51 -4.28
C TRP A 103 6.75 0.82 -4.37
N LEU A 104 7.08 2.08 -4.65
CA LEU A 104 8.43 2.55 -4.82
C LEU A 104 8.81 3.34 -3.56
N PRO A 105 9.45 2.70 -2.55
CA PRO A 105 9.86 3.35 -1.30
C PRO A 105 11.10 4.22 -1.52
N GLU A 106 10.93 5.20 -2.39
CA GLU A 106 11.93 6.12 -2.88
C GLU A 106 11.49 7.56 -2.59
N GLU A 107 12.49 8.42 -2.36
CA GLU A 107 12.27 9.84 -2.07
C GLU A 107 11.62 10.56 -3.25
N SER A 108 12.00 10.20 -4.48
CA SER A 108 11.39 10.67 -5.74
C SER A 108 9.89 10.37 -5.82
N SER A 109 9.48 9.17 -5.37
CA SER A 109 8.08 8.75 -5.32
C SER A 109 7.32 9.54 -4.27
N ALA A 110 7.92 9.73 -3.09
CA ALA A 110 7.33 10.57 -2.03
C ALA A 110 7.17 12.04 -2.47
N GLU A 111 8.15 12.62 -3.17
CA GLU A 111 8.06 13.98 -3.71
C GLU A 111 6.96 14.13 -4.77
N THR A 112 6.82 13.13 -5.63
CA THR A 112 5.80 13.11 -6.68
C THR A 112 4.40 12.98 -6.09
N LEU A 113 4.22 12.10 -5.10
CA LEU A 113 2.96 11.93 -4.37
C LEU A 113 2.59 13.20 -3.58
N LEU A 114 3.55 13.85 -2.93
CA LEU A 114 3.35 15.14 -2.27
C LEU A 114 2.93 16.22 -3.28
N SER A 115 3.45 16.17 -4.51
CA SER A 115 3.05 17.07 -5.58
C SER A 115 1.60 16.85 -6.02
N LEU A 116 1.18 15.58 -6.17
CA LEU A 116 -0.18 15.17 -6.53
C LEU A 116 -1.26 15.53 -5.49
N LEU A 117 -0.89 15.92 -4.27
CA LEU A 117 -1.83 16.52 -3.31
C LEU A 117 -2.44 17.85 -3.81
N GLY A 118 -1.81 18.50 -4.80
CA GLY A 118 -2.34 19.69 -5.46
C GLY A 118 -3.26 19.40 -6.66
N ASP A 119 -3.61 18.14 -6.91
CA ASP A 119 -4.47 17.77 -8.04
C ASP A 119 -5.89 18.34 -7.90
N SER A 120 -6.53 18.68 -9.02
CA SER A 120 -7.90 19.21 -9.01
C SER A 120 -8.96 18.13 -8.67
N TYR A 121 -8.61 16.85 -8.77
CA TYR A 121 -9.50 15.73 -8.51
C TYR A 121 -9.28 15.19 -7.10
N ILE A 122 -10.35 15.21 -6.29
CA ILE A 122 -10.32 14.75 -4.90
C ILE A 122 -9.81 13.32 -4.75
N GLU A 123 -10.17 12.44 -5.69
CA GLU A 123 -9.78 11.02 -5.62
C GLU A 123 -8.29 10.82 -5.91
N VAL A 124 -7.70 11.60 -6.82
CA VAL A 124 -6.25 11.60 -7.04
C VAL A 124 -5.54 12.06 -5.76
N ARG A 125 -6.02 13.14 -5.11
CA ARG A 125 -5.45 13.64 -3.86
C ARG A 125 -5.54 12.63 -2.70
N ARG A 126 -6.69 11.96 -2.56
CA ARG A 126 -6.91 10.88 -1.57
C ARG A 126 -5.93 9.72 -1.80
N GLN A 127 -5.84 9.24 -3.03
CA GLN A 127 -4.95 8.15 -3.39
C GLN A 127 -3.48 8.54 -3.20
N ALA A 128 -3.11 9.77 -3.56
CA ALA A 128 -1.76 10.29 -3.37
C ALA A 128 -1.37 10.33 -1.88
N LEU A 129 -2.29 10.78 -1.01
CA LEU A 129 -2.05 10.78 0.43
C LEU A 129 -1.91 9.36 1.01
N ALA A 130 -2.79 8.43 0.61
CA ALA A 130 -2.71 7.04 1.04
C ALA A 130 -1.40 6.38 0.58
N SER A 131 -1.04 6.61 -0.68
CA SER A 131 0.19 6.10 -1.30
C SER A 131 1.44 6.70 -0.65
N LEU A 132 1.42 7.99 -0.29
CA LEU A 132 2.53 8.64 0.39
C LEU A 132 2.80 8.00 1.75
N ARG A 133 1.74 7.71 2.52
CA ARG A 133 1.87 7.00 3.81
C ARG A 133 2.51 5.63 3.61
N ALA A 134 2.04 4.86 2.63
CA ALA A 134 2.60 3.56 2.31
C ALA A 134 4.08 3.62 1.89
N VAL A 135 4.47 4.61 1.07
CA VAL A 135 5.87 4.84 0.69
C VAL A 135 6.75 5.08 1.92
N LEU A 136 6.31 5.97 2.82
CA LEU A 136 7.08 6.35 3.99
C LEU A 136 7.22 5.22 5.01
N GLU A 137 6.16 4.43 5.22
CA GLU A 137 6.20 3.22 6.04
C GLU A 137 7.27 2.23 5.54
N ASN A 138 7.42 2.10 4.21
CA ASN A 138 8.33 1.13 3.59
C ASN A 138 9.77 1.65 3.34
N MET A 139 9.99 2.97 3.35
CA MET A 139 11.28 3.62 3.04
C MET A 139 12.38 3.36 4.09
N GLY A 140 11.98 2.97 5.31
CA GLY A 140 12.86 2.80 6.45
C GLY A 140 13.11 4.11 7.20
N ARG A 141 13.23 4.02 8.53
CA ARG A 141 13.18 5.18 9.45
C ARG A 141 14.21 6.28 9.15
N VAL A 142 15.45 5.89 8.85
CA VAL A 142 16.56 6.86 8.65
C VAL A 142 16.32 7.69 7.38
N ARG A 143 16.02 7.03 6.26
CA ARG A 143 15.73 7.69 4.98
C ARG A 143 14.47 8.54 5.07
N MET A 144 13.40 7.99 5.65
CA MET A 144 12.16 8.72 5.91
C MET A 144 12.40 10.01 6.72
N SER A 145 13.17 9.93 7.81
CA SER A 145 13.47 11.09 8.67
C SER A 145 14.29 12.16 7.94
N SER A 146 15.30 11.74 7.17
CA SER A 146 16.12 12.63 6.36
C SER A 146 15.28 13.36 5.30
N TRP A 147 14.46 12.62 4.55
CA TRP A 147 13.56 13.18 3.55
C TRP A 147 12.53 14.14 4.17
N LEU A 148 11.85 13.74 5.26
CA LEU A 148 10.88 14.59 5.96
C LEU A 148 11.51 15.90 6.41
N SER A 149 12.73 15.85 6.95
CA SER A 149 13.46 17.04 7.40
C SER A 149 13.75 18.00 6.24
N ALA A 150 14.24 17.48 5.11
CA ALA A 150 14.51 18.27 3.92
C ALA A 150 13.21 18.86 3.31
N ALA A 151 12.16 18.05 3.21
CA ALA A 151 10.86 18.47 2.70
C ALA A 151 10.23 19.56 3.58
N LEU A 152 10.29 19.44 4.91
CA LEU A 152 9.82 20.45 5.85
C LEU A 152 10.59 21.76 5.72
N ALA A 153 11.92 21.72 5.63
CA ALA A 153 12.74 22.92 5.43
C ALA A 153 12.36 23.68 4.14
N LYS A 154 12.10 22.93 3.06
CA LYS A 154 11.66 23.47 1.76
C LYS A 154 10.27 24.12 1.85
N HIS A 155 9.32 23.52 2.56
CA HIS A 155 7.93 24.01 2.59
C HIS A 155 7.68 25.09 3.65
N ARG A 156 8.31 25.03 4.83
CA ARG A 156 8.12 26.02 5.91
C ARG A 156 8.44 27.45 5.47
N THR A 157 9.43 27.62 4.60
CA THR A 157 9.85 28.93 4.08
C THR A 157 8.99 29.44 2.93
N ARG A 158 8.22 28.56 2.28
CA ARG A 158 7.51 28.84 1.01
C ARG A 158 5.99 28.77 1.09
N ALA A 159 5.43 28.15 2.14
CA ALA A 159 3.99 27.93 2.28
C ALA A 159 3.20 29.23 2.50
N ARG A 160 2.80 29.84 1.39
CA ARG A 160 1.96 31.04 1.33
C ARG A 160 0.63 30.82 0.62
N ASP A 161 0.59 29.88 -0.33
CA ASP A 161 -0.63 29.46 -1.02
C ASP A 161 -1.20 28.16 -0.41
N ASP A 162 -2.45 27.86 -0.75
CA ASP A 162 -3.21 26.73 -0.18
C ASP A 162 -2.57 25.37 -0.47
N VAL A 163 -2.00 25.18 -1.66
CA VAL A 163 -1.41 23.88 -2.04
C VAL A 163 -0.15 23.64 -1.22
N LEU A 164 0.70 24.66 -1.05
CA LEU A 164 1.89 24.57 -0.23
C LEU A 164 1.54 24.47 1.26
N LEU A 165 0.46 25.10 1.72
CA LEU A 165 -0.05 24.95 3.09
C LEU A 165 -0.58 23.53 3.34
N LEU A 166 -1.30 22.93 2.38
CA LEU A 166 -1.73 21.54 2.44
C LEU A 166 -0.55 20.58 2.50
N ARG A 167 0.47 20.78 1.65
CA ARG A 167 1.69 19.98 1.69
C ARG A 167 2.42 20.12 3.02
N LEU A 168 2.54 21.35 3.53
CA LEU A 168 3.14 21.60 4.84
C LEU A 168 2.36 20.90 5.96
N TYR A 169 1.03 21.02 5.98
CA TYR A 169 0.18 20.32 6.94
C TYR A 169 0.44 18.80 6.93
N ILE A 170 0.44 18.18 5.76
CA ILE A 170 0.69 16.74 5.62
C ILE A 170 2.09 16.37 6.12
N LEU A 171 3.12 17.16 5.80
CA LEU A 171 4.48 16.92 6.27
C LEU A 171 4.62 17.04 7.80
N GLU A 172 4.00 18.06 8.41
CA GLU A 172 4.01 18.24 9.87
C GLU A 172 3.21 17.13 10.58
N LEU A 173 2.12 16.65 9.96
CA LEU A 173 1.38 15.51 10.46
C LEU A 173 2.22 14.22 10.42
N LEU A 174 2.92 13.98 9.30
CA LEU A 174 3.78 12.80 9.10
C LEU A 174 5.04 12.82 9.98
N SER A 175 5.55 14.00 10.34
CA SER A 175 6.68 14.14 11.27
C SER A 175 6.29 13.92 12.74
N GLY A 176 4.99 13.89 13.05
CA GLY A 176 4.48 13.80 14.41
C GLY A 176 4.43 15.13 15.16
N ASP A 177 4.78 16.26 14.52
CA ASP A 177 4.65 17.60 15.12
C ASP A 177 3.21 18.10 15.05
N THR A 178 2.36 17.53 15.91
CA THR A 178 0.93 17.81 15.95
C THR A 178 0.60 19.28 16.21
N ALA A 179 1.44 20.02 16.95
CA ALA A 179 1.22 21.44 17.21
C ALA A 179 1.45 22.30 15.95
N ARG A 180 2.49 21.99 15.16
CA ARG A 180 2.69 22.65 13.87
C ARG A 180 1.67 22.23 12.84
N ALA A 181 1.25 20.97 12.85
CA ALA A 181 0.17 20.48 12.00
C ALA A 181 -1.16 21.22 12.31
N ASP A 182 -1.49 21.43 13.59
CA ASP A 182 -2.62 22.28 14.03
C ASP A 182 -2.52 23.67 13.38
N GLY A 183 -1.38 24.36 13.55
CA GLY A 183 -1.20 25.72 13.01
C GLY A 183 -1.25 25.79 11.48
N ALA A 184 -0.74 24.77 10.77
CA ALA A 184 -0.80 24.71 9.32
C ALA A 184 -2.24 24.46 8.81
N MET A 185 -3.00 23.59 9.48
CA MET A 185 -4.41 23.32 9.15
C MET A 185 -5.29 24.54 9.42
N ASP A 186 -5.12 25.23 10.54
CA ASP A 186 -5.89 26.43 10.87
C ASP A 186 -5.63 27.55 9.85
N ARG A 187 -4.37 27.74 9.44
CA ARG A 187 -4.01 28.65 8.34
C ARG A 187 -4.64 28.26 7.01
N LEU A 188 -4.61 26.97 6.65
CA LEU A 188 -5.16 26.46 5.41
C LEU A 188 -6.69 26.63 5.33
N LEU A 189 -7.39 26.47 6.46
CA LEU A 189 -8.83 26.67 6.52
C LEU A 189 -9.21 28.16 6.54
N SER A 190 -8.32 29.02 7.04
CA SER A 190 -8.54 30.47 7.08
C SER A 190 -8.11 31.18 5.80
N SER A 191 -7.30 30.54 4.93
CA SER A 191 -6.82 31.13 3.68
C SER A 191 -7.87 31.11 2.56
N ARG A 192 -8.96 30.36 2.74
CA ARG A 192 -10.06 30.24 1.78
C ARG A 192 -11.37 30.70 2.40
N ASP A 193 -12.11 31.50 1.65
CA ASP A 193 -13.51 31.79 1.95
C ASP A 193 -14.36 30.51 1.89
N GLU A 194 -14.04 29.61 0.95
CA GLU A 194 -14.68 28.31 0.79
C GLU A 194 -13.62 27.19 0.63
N PRO A 195 -13.24 26.50 1.72
CA PRO A 195 -12.29 25.40 1.67
C PRO A 195 -12.87 24.22 0.86
N ASP A 196 -12.03 23.54 0.06
CA ASP A 196 -12.53 22.45 -0.78
C ASP A 196 -12.78 21.16 0.06
N PRO A 197 -13.64 20.23 -0.43
CA PRO A 197 -14.03 19.06 0.34
C PRO A 197 -12.88 18.18 0.81
N PHE A 198 -11.76 18.11 0.08
CA PHE A 198 -10.60 17.33 0.52
C PHE A 198 -9.99 17.92 1.80
N VAL A 199 -9.75 19.23 1.81
CA VAL A 199 -9.19 19.96 2.96
C VAL A 199 -10.11 19.87 4.17
N LEU A 200 -11.42 20.06 3.98
CA LEU A 200 -12.39 19.94 5.06
C LEU A 200 -12.40 18.54 5.67
N SER A 201 -12.37 17.48 4.83
CA SER A 201 -12.33 16.09 5.32
C SER A 201 -11.07 15.80 6.16
N LEU A 202 -9.92 16.37 5.79
CA LEU A 202 -8.69 16.28 6.57
C LEU A 202 -8.81 17.06 7.89
N GLY A 203 -9.35 18.28 7.83
CA GLY A 203 -9.57 19.12 9.02
C GLY A 203 -10.49 18.46 10.05
N VAL A 204 -11.53 17.74 9.62
CA VAL A 204 -12.40 16.96 10.52
C VAL A 204 -11.60 15.88 11.24
N ARG A 205 -10.87 15.03 10.50
CA ARG A 205 -10.06 13.95 11.10
C ARG A 205 -9.03 14.51 12.07
N HIS A 206 -8.36 15.58 11.66
CA HIS A 206 -7.36 16.26 12.45
C HIS A 206 -7.93 16.71 13.79
N ARG A 207 -9.07 17.40 13.78
CA ARG A 207 -9.73 17.90 15.00
C ARG A 207 -10.24 16.78 15.90
N LEU A 208 -10.77 15.70 15.32
CA LEU A 208 -11.18 14.51 16.08
C LEU A 208 -9.98 13.88 16.81
N LEU A 209 -8.83 13.74 16.14
CA LEU A 209 -7.60 13.25 16.77
C LEU A 209 -7.12 14.13 17.93
N ARG A 210 -7.51 15.40 17.95
CA ARG A 210 -7.18 16.38 19.00
C ARG A 210 -8.26 16.52 20.06
N GLY A 211 -9.33 15.74 19.99
CA GLY A 211 -10.48 15.84 20.91
C GLY A 211 -11.30 17.13 20.76
N ARG A 212 -11.15 17.86 19.63
CA ARG A 212 -11.89 19.09 19.35
C ARG A 212 -13.19 18.78 18.61
N GLU A 213 -14.07 18.01 19.25
CA GLU A 213 -15.28 17.46 18.62
C GLU A 213 -16.23 18.53 18.07
N ARG A 214 -16.39 19.67 18.78
CA ARG A 214 -17.21 20.80 18.31
C ARG A 214 -16.71 21.38 17.00
N GLU A 215 -15.42 21.66 16.93
CA GLU A 215 -14.80 22.20 15.71
C GLU A 215 -14.82 21.16 14.58
N ALA A 216 -14.66 19.87 14.92
CA ALA A 216 -14.79 18.79 13.95
C ALA A 216 -16.20 18.71 13.37
N ALA A 217 -17.23 18.84 14.20
CA ALA A 217 -18.63 18.84 13.76
C ALA A 217 -18.95 20.06 12.88
N ALA A 218 -18.45 21.25 13.22
CA ALA A 218 -18.58 22.44 12.39
C ALA A 218 -17.91 22.26 11.01
N ALA A 219 -16.69 21.70 10.98
CA ALA A 219 -15.99 21.40 9.74
C ALA A 219 -16.68 20.30 8.91
N ALA A 220 -17.28 19.29 9.56
CA ALA A 220 -18.04 18.23 8.89
C ALA A 220 -19.35 18.75 8.29
N ARG A 221 -20.00 19.71 8.95
CA ARG A 221 -21.13 20.44 8.40
C ARG A 221 -20.73 21.26 7.17
N ALA A 222 -19.67 22.06 7.26
CA ALA A 222 -19.15 22.81 6.13
C ALA A 222 -18.76 21.90 4.95
N PHE A 223 -18.14 20.75 5.25
CA PHE A 223 -17.88 19.71 4.25
C PHE A 223 -19.17 19.25 3.57
N SER A 224 -20.22 18.99 4.34
CA SER A 224 -21.50 18.49 3.82
C SER A 224 -22.19 19.51 2.92
N GLU A 225 -22.15 20.79 3.29
CA GLU A 225 -22.68 21.89 2.50
C GLU A 225 -21.92 22.04 1.17
N GLN A 226 -20.58 21.99 1.21
CA GLN A 226 -19.74 22.04 0.01
C GLN A 226 -19.91 20.80 -0.88
N ALA A 227 -20.03 19.61 -0.29
CA ALA A 227 -20.27 18.37 -1.03
C ALA A 227 -21.65 18.37 -1.72
N ALA A 228 -22.67 18.94 -1.07
CA ALA A 228 -23.99 19.13 -1.66
C ALA A 228 -23.97 20.14 -2.82
N LEU A 229 -23.28 21.27 -2.68
CA LEU A 229 -23.10 22.24 -3.75
C LEU A 229 -22.36 21.63 -4.96
N TRP A 230 -21.29 20.87 -4.69
CA TRP A 230 -20.56 20.13 -5.72
C TRP A 230 -21.45 19.13 -6.45
N ARG A 231 -22.28 18.39 -5.72
CA ARG A 231 -23.30 17.53 -6.29
C ARG A 231 -24.24 18.36 -7.19
N GLU A 232 -24.82 19.44 -6.70
CA GLU A 232 -25.80 20.24 -7.45
C GLU A 232 -25.21 20.84 -8.73
N LEU A 233 -24.01 21.43 -8.66
CA LEU A 233 -23.30 21.97 -9.83
C LEU A 233 -22.99 20.88 -10.86
N ARG A 234 -22.57 19.70 -10.40
CA ARG A 234 -22.27 18.56 -11.28
C ARG A 234 -23.51 17.86 -11.79
N LEU A 235 -24.64 17.90 -11.11
CA LEU A 235 -25.89 17.31 -11.61
C LEU A 235 -26.61 18.28 -12.56
N SER A 236 -26.64 19.57 -12.24
CA SER A 236 -27.35 20.59 -13.02
C SER A 236 -26.72 20.84 -14.40
N GLY A 237 -25.40 20.74 -14.52
CA GLY A 237 -24.73 20.81 -15.83
C GLY A 237 -25.07 19.63 -16.76
N TRP A 238 -25.75 18.60 -16.27
CA TRP A 238 -25.89 17.29 -16.93
C TRP A 238 -27.35 16.84 -17.04
N SER A 239 -28.23 17.35 -16.17
CA SER A 239 -29.67 17.07 -16.20
C SER A 239 -30.37 17.63 -17.45
N ALA A 240 -29.71 18.48 -18.23
CA ALA A 240 -30.27 19.01 -19.49
C ALA A 240 -30.38 17.94 -20.60
N GLU A 241 -29.63 16.83 -20.55
CA GLU A 241 -29.62 15.80 -21.60
C GLU A 241 -29.90 14.36 -21.12
N GLY A 242 -30.34 14.17 -19.87
CA GLY A 242 -30.84 12.87 -19.39
C GLY A 242 -29.79 11.82 -18.99
N GLY A 243 -28.51 12.21 -18.83
CA GLY A 243 -27.47 11.33 -18.29
C GLY A 243 -26.06 11.85 -18.52
N LEU A 244 -25.07 11.04 -18.12
CA LEU A 244 -23.69 11.20 -18.57
C LEU A 244 -23.66 11.02 -20.10
N GLY A 245 -23.68 12.11 -20.87
CA GLY A 245 -23.44 12.06 -22.31
C GLY A 245 -22.17 11.26 -22.59
N GLY A 246 -22.10 10.54 -23.71
CA GLY A 246 -21.03 9.59 -24.08
C GLY A 246 -19.63 10.19 -24.29
N THR A 247 -19.30 11.28 -23.61
CA THR A 247 -18.02 11.99 -23.65
C THR A 247 -17.03 11.41 -22.64
N ASP A 248 -15.72 11.46 -22.94
CA ASP A 248 -14.64 11.00 -22.04
C ASP A 248 -14.66 11.67 -20.64
N SER A 249 -15.31 12.84 -20.52
CA SER A 249 -15.52 13.57 -19.26
C SER A 249 -16.48 12.89 -18.29
N ALA A 250 -17.36 12.01 -18.76
CA ALA A 250 -18.30 11.27 -17.92
C ALA A 250 -17.59 10.27 -17.00
N TRP A 251 -16.61 9.55 -17.56
CA TRP A 251 -15.76 8.63 -16.80
C TRP A 251 -15.06 9.36 -15.63
N LEU A 252 -14.49 10.52 -15.90
CA LEU A 252 -13.82 11.36 -14.90
C LEU A 252 -14.76 11.82 -13.80
N THR A 253 -15.97 12.19 -14.19
CA THR A 253 -17.00 12.68 -13.27
C THR A 253 -17.47 11.58 -12.34
N LEU A 254 -17.69 10.36 -12.85
CA LEU A 254 -18.03 9.19 -12.03
C LEU A 254 -16.95 8.92 -10.96
N ARG A 255 -15.67 8.99 -11.34
CA ARG A 255 -14.56 8.80 -10.39
C ARG A 255 -14.46 9.94 -9.37
N GLN A 256 -14.66 11.18 -9.80
CA GLN A 256 -14.65 12.34 -8.91
C GLN A 256 -15.77 12.27 -7.87
N LEU A 257 -16.99 11.88 -8.29
CA LEU A 257 -18.13 11.69 -7.40
C LEU A 257 -17.95 10.48 -6.48
N HIS A 258 -17.32 9.41 -6.96
CA HIS A 258 -16.95 8.27 -6.13
C HIS A 258 -16.00 8.69 -4.98
N GLY A 259 -14.95 9.45 -5.30
CA GLY A 259 -14.03 9.95 -4.28
C GLY A 259 -14.67 10.94 -3.31
N LEU A 260 -15.59 11.77 -3.79
CA LEU A 260 -16.40 12.63 -2.92
C LEU A 260 -17.27 11.79 -1.98
N LEU A 261 -17.97 10.77 -2.48
CA LEU A 261 -18.79 9.85 -1.67
C LEU A 261 -17.97 9.13 -0.60
N ALA A 262 -16.76 8.66 -0.96
CA ALA A 262 -15.86 8.03 -0.01
C ALA A 262 -15.41 9.01 1.09
N ALA A 263 -15.05 10.24 0.70
CA ALA A 263 -14.71 11.30 1.65
C ALA A 263 -15.89 11.68 2.55
N TRP A 264 -17.09 11.74 1.98
CA TRP A 264 -18.31 12.07 2.68
C TRP A 264 -18.61 11.04 3.77
N ARG A 265 -18.62 9.76 3.41
CA ARG A 265 -18.81 8.65 4.35
C ARG A 265 -17.77 8.68 5.47
N GLU A 266 -16.49 8.80 5.13
CA GLU A 266 -15.40 8.82 6.13
C GLU A 266 -15.46 10.03 7.05
N THR A 267 -16.05 11.14 6.60
CA THR A 267 -16.23 12.36 7.38
C THR A 267 -17.41 12.25 8.35
N LEU A 268 -18.50 11.59 7.96
CA LEU A 268 -19.70 11.43 8.79
C LEU A 268 -19.60 10.29 9.79
N GLU A 269 -18.93 9.19 9.43
CA GLU A 269 -18.91 7.95 10.22
C GLU A 269 -18.59 8.15 11.72
N PRO A 270 -17.65 9.03 12.13
CA PRO A 270 -17.37 9.23 13.56
C PRO A 270 -18.57 9.78 14.33
N PHE A 271 -19.42 10.57 13.69
CA PHE A 271 -20.61 11.17 14.29
C PHE A 271 -21.80 10.21 14.25
N GLU A 272 -21.96 9.47 13.15
CA GLU A 272 -23.02 8.45 13.00
C GLU A 272 -22.84 7.28 13.99
N SER A 273 -21.60 6.85 14.21
CA SER A 273 -21.26 5.77 15.14
C SER A 273 -21.29 6.18 16.61
N GLY A 274 -21.50 7.47 16.91
CA GLY A 274 -21.44 8.02 18.27
C GLY A 274 -20.02 8.06 18.87
N ARG A 275 -18.98 7.80 18.06
CA ARG A 275 -17.57 7.89 18.50
C ARG A 275 -17.14 9.32 18.79
N ALA A 276 -17.69 10.28 18.05
CA ALA A 276 -17.57 11.70 18.32
C ALA A 276 -18.88 12.20 18.91
N LYS A 277 -18.83 12.88 20.07
CA LYS A 277 -20.06 13.43 20.65
C LYS A 277 -20.62 14.53 19.77
N THR A 278 -21.79 14.28 19.19
CA THR A 278 -22.62 15.33 18.60
C THR A 278 -23.39 16.01 19.72
N PHE A 279 -23.36 17.34 19.74
CA PHE A 279 -24.24 18.10 20.63
C PHE A 279 -25.63 18.04 20.00
N ALA A 280 -26.53 17.25 20.60
CA ALA A 280 -27.78 16.79 20.00
C ALA A 280 -28.65 17.93 19.43
N ASP A 281 -28.66 19.09 20.12
CA ASP A 281 -29.55 20.20 19.76
C ASP A 281 -29.04 21.03 18.57
N ASP A 282 -27.73 21.22 18.42
CA ASP A 282 -27.14 22.01 17.33
C ASP A 282 -26.74 21.16 16.12
N PHE A 283 -26.52 19.85 16.34
CA PHE A 283 -25.87 18.99 15.35
C PHE A 283 -26.71 17.77 14.89
N GLY A 284 -27.93 17.55 15.39
CA GLY A 284 -28.79 16.47 14.90
C GLY A 284 -29.32 16.67 13.45
N PRO A 285 -29.98 17.79 13.14
CA PRO A 285 -30.64 17.98 11.85
C PRO A 285 -29.72 18.03 10.62
N TRP A 286 -28.50 18.57 10.75
CA TRP A 286 -27.58 18.61 9.60
C TRP A 286 -27.00 17.23 9.29
N LEU A 287 -26.75 16.39 10.31
CA LEU A 287 -26.19 15.05 10.11
C LEU A 287 -27.17 14.21 9.30
N GLU A 288 -28.46 14.27 9.65
CA GLU A 288 -29.52 13.59 8.93
C GLU A 288 -29.70 14.12 7.49
N LYS A 289 -29.68 15.45 7.31
CA LYS A 289 -29.70 16.08 5.98
C LYS A 289 -28.50 15.63 5.13
N SER A 290 -27.32 15.59 5.74
CA SER A 290 -26.07 15.20 5.10
C SER A 290 -26.07 13.73 4.68
N ARG A 291 -26.52 12.83 5.58
CA ARG A 291 -26.72 11.40 5.32
C ARG A 291 -27.67 11.17 4.15
N THR A 292 -28.84 11.80 4.17
CA THR A 292 -29.82 11.73 3.08
C THR A 292 -29.23 12.23 1.76
N GLY A 293 -28.48 13.33 1.79
CA GLY A 293 -27.79 13.90 0.63
C GLY A 293 -26.74 12.96 0.03
N MET A 294 -25.94 12.32 0.89
CA MET A 294 -24.94 11.32 0.50
C MET A 294 -25.60 10.05 -0.06
N GLU A 295 -26.64 9.53 0.57
CA GLU A 295 -27.38 8.34 0.11
C GLU A 295 -28.01 8.57 -1.27
N ALA A 296 -28.62 9.74 -1.48
CA ALA A 296 -29.15 10.13 -2.79
C ALA A 296 -28.07 10.22 -3.87
N LEU A 297 -26.90 10.79 -3.55
CA LEU A 297 -25.77 10.82 -4.49
C LEU A 297 -25.24 9.41 -4.78
N ARG A 298 -25.16 8.54 -3.77
CA ARG A 298 -24.73 7.16 -3.94
C ARG A 298 -25.66 6.38 -4.86
N ALA A 299 -26.96 6.50 -4.67
CA ALA A 299 -27.95 5.84 -5.51
C ALA A 299 -27.88 6.34 -6.96
N TRP A 300 -27.77 7.66 -7.15
CA TRP A 300 -27.58 8.25 -8.47
C TRP A 300 -26.28 7.78 -9.14
N HIS A 301 -25.16 7.81 -8.40
CA HIS A 301 -23.85 7.38 -8.91
C HIS A 301 -23.88 5.93 -9.37
N ALA A 302 -24.47 5.03 -8.59
CA ALA A 302 -24.58 3.61 -8.94
C ALA A 302 -25.42 3.37 -10.22
N ASP A 303 -26.56 4.06 -10.36
CA ASP A 303 -27.38 3.99 -11.58
C ASP A 303 -26.62 4.49 -12.81
N GLN A 304 -25.93 5.63 -12.70
CA GLN A 304 -25.16 6.19 -13.81
C GLN A 304 -23.95 5.35 -14.18
N GLU A 305 -23.23 4.82 -13.20
CA GLU A 305 -22.09 3.92 -13.40
C GLU A 305 -22.53 2.63 -14.11
N GLN A 306 -23.66 2.07 -13.72
CA GLN A 306 -24.22 0.87 -14.37
C GLN A 306 -24.65 1.15 -15.82
N ARG A 307 -25.28 2.31 -16.09
CA ARG A 307 -25.62 2.72 -17.47
C ARG A 307 -24.37 2.91 -18.32
N TRP A 308 -23.34 3.53 -17.73
CA TRP A 308 -22.07 3.76 -18.39
C TRP A 308 -21.38 2.45 -18.74
N GLU A 309 -21.31 1.51 -17.80
CA GLU A 309 -20.73 0.18 -17.98
C GLU A 309 -21.39 -0.59 -19.13
N ARG A 310 -22.73 -0.58 -19.20
CA ARG A 310 -23.46 -1.24 -20.31
C ARG A 310 -23.15 -0.63 -21.67
N SER A 311 -22.86 0.67 -21.71
CA SER A 311 -22.63 1.42 -22.94
C SER A 311 -21.16 1.43 -23.37
N HIS A 312 -20.23 1.04 -22.49
CA HIS A 312 -18.78 1.11 -22.72
C HIS A 312 -18.09 -0.20 -22.32
N PRO A 313 -18.01 -1.19 -23.24
CA PRO A 313 -17.28 -2.43 -23.00
C PRO A 313 -15.82 -2.17 -22.60
N GLY A 314 -15.37 -2.81 -21.52
CA GLY A 314 -14.01 -2.60 -20.97
C GLY A 314 -13.92 -1.47 -19.93
N TYR A 315 -15.02 -0.77 -19.64
CA TYR A 315 -15.10 0.11 -18.49
C TYR A 315 -14.92 -0.68 -17.18
N VAL A 316 -14.12 -0.12 -16.26
CA VAL A 316 -13.90 -0.68 -14.92
C VAL A 316 -14.61 0.23 -13.90
N PRO A 317 -15.64 -0.28 -13.20
CA PRO A 317 -16.41 0.49 -12.20
C PRO A 317 -15.53 1.18 -11.17
N SER A 318 -16.01 2.31 -10.62
CA SER A 318 -15.24 3.12 -9.68
C SER A 318 -14.90 2.37 -8.40
N ALA A 319 -15.81 1.52 -7.94
CA ALA A 319 -15.61 0.67 -6.76
C ALA A 319 -14.74 -0.57 -7.02
N ALA A 320 -14.39 -0.88 -8.27
CA ALA A 320 -13.52 -2.01 -8.55
C ALA A 320 -12.09 -1.71 -8.05
N PRO A 321 -11.41 -2.69 -7.43
CA PRO A 321 -10.02 -2.52 -7.02
C PRO A 321 -9.17 -2.15 -8.23
N ALA A 322 -8.17 -1.29 -8.02
CA ALA A 322 -7.26 -0.92 -9.11
C ALA A 322 -6.65 -2.22 -9.68
N PRO A 323 -6.46 -2.35 -11.01
CA PRO A 323 -5.83 -3.53 -11.61
C PRO A 323 -4.52 -3.90 -10.90
N PHE A 324 -3.76 -2.86 -10.54
CA PHE A 324 -2.50 -2.97 -9.80
C PHE A 324 -2.65 -3.56 -8.40
N GLU A 325 -3.73 -3.32 -7.64
CA GLU A 325 -3.91 -3.92 -6.30
C GLU A 325 -4.07 -5.45 -6.35
N SER A 326 -4.67 -5.97 -7.43
CA SER A 326 -4.79 -7.41 -7.64
C SER A 326 -3.45 -8.03 -8.06
N GLU A 327 -2.72 -7.36 -8.97
CA GLU A 327 -1.35 -7.73 -9.34
C GLU A 327 -0.41 -7.65 -8.12
N GLN A 328 -0.66 -6.75 -7.17
CA GLN A 328 0.13 -6.59 -5.95
C GLN A 328 0.11 -7.83 -5.08
N ARG A 329 -1.10 -8.27 -4.74
CA ARG A 329 -1.30 -9.43 -3.89
C ARG A 329 -0.71 -10.67 -4.54
N ASN A 330 -0.77 -10.76 -5.86
CA ASN A 330 -0.15 -11.85 -6.61
C ASN A 330 1.37 -11.74 -6.60
N ARG A 331 1.97 -10.58 -6.90
CA ARG A 331 3.44 -10.38 -6.87
C ARG A 331 4.04 -10.58 -5.49
N GLN A 332 3.38 -10.11 -4.42
CA GLN A 332 3.84 -10.35 -3.04
C GLN A 332 3.84 -11.83 -2.69
N ARG A 333 2.79 -12.57 -3.10
CA ARG A 333 2.73 -14.03 -2.92
C ARG A 333 3.81 -14.73 -3.74
N GLU A 334 4.02 -14.31 -4.99
CA GLU A 334 5.06 -14.86 -5.88
C GLU A 334 6.47 -14.58 -5.35
N GLU A 335 6.75 -13.39 -4.81
CA GLU A 335 8.03 -13.04 -4.18
C GLU A 335 8.26 -13.83 -2.89
N ALA A 336 7.26 -13.95 -2.02
CA ALA A 336 7.35 -14.77 -0.81
C ALA A 336 7.55 -16.25 -1.14
N GLN A 337 6.85 -16.75 -2.17
CA GLN A 337 7.05 -18.08 -2.70
C GLN A 337 8.46 -18.24 -3.26
N ALA A 338 8.95 -17.31 -4.09
CA ALA A 338 10.30 -17.35 -4.64
C ALA A 338 11.38 -17.39 -3.53
N ALA A 339 11.22 -16.62 -2.45
CA ALA A 339 12.10 -16.66 -1.29
C ALA A 339 12.11 -18.05 -0.62
N LEU A 340 10.93 -18.65 -0.40
CA LEU A 340 10.82 -20.00 0.15
C LEU A 340 11.43 -21.06 -0.77
N TRP A 341 11.19 -20.98 -2.08
CA TRP A 341 11.77 -21.90 -3.06
C TRP A 341 13.30 -21.84 -3.06
N LEU A 342 13.87 -20.63 -3.02
CA LEU A 342 15.31 -20.43 -2.92
C LEU A 342 15.87 -21.01 -1.61
N ALA A 343 15.20 -20.85 -0.47
CA ALA A 343 15.68 -21.40 0.79
C ALA A 343 15.70 -22.93 0.85
N VAL A 344 14.93 -23.61 -0.02
CA VAL A 344 14.78 -25.07 0.00
C VAL A 344 15.68 -25.76 -1.04
N ALA A 345 16.17 -25.06 -2.05
CA ALA A 345 16.60 -25.70 -3.30
C ALA A 345 18.11 -25.75 -3.61
N GLY A 346 19.01 -25.45 -2.65
CA GLY A 346 20.46 -25.72 -2.83
C GLY A 346 21.40 -24.66 -2.26
N PRO A 347 22.71 -24.71 -2.56
CA PRO A 347 23.77 -23.93 -1.88
C PRO A 347 24.00 -22.48 -2.37
N GLU A 348 23.67 -22.15 -3.62
CA GLU A 348 23.79 -20.79 -4.20
C GLU A 348 22.75 -19.69 -3.81
N PRO A 349 21.55 -19.98 -3.27
CA PRO A 349 20.51 -18.98 -3.04
C PRO A 349 20.78 -18.02 -1.87
N SER A 350 21.81 -18.28 -1.04
CA SER A 350 22.13 -17.45 0.14
C SER A 350 22.35 -15.99 -0.22
N SER A 351 23.15 -15.69 -1.25
CA SER A 351 23.46 -14.31 -1.66
C SER A 351 22.23 -13.52 -2.10
N THR A 352 21.28 -14.17 -2.79
CA THR A 352 20.05 -13.53 -3.24
C THR A 352 19.08 -13.32 -2.08
N LEU A 353 18.97 -14.29 -1.18
CA LEU A 353 18.15 -14.18 0.02
C LEU A 353 18.70 -13.16 1.02
N GLU A 354 20.03 -13.09 1.17
CA GLU A 354 20.71 -12.11 2.02
C GLU A 354 20.58 -10.70 1.44
N TRP A 355 20.81 -10.55 0.14
CA TRP A 355 20.58 -9.27 -0.54
C TRP A 355 19.11 -8.87 -0.45
N ALA A 356 18.17 -9.77 -0.72
CA ALA A 356 16.74 -9.44 -0.65
C ALA A 356 16.30 -9.16 0.80
N GLY A 357 16.83 -9.88 1.78
CA GLY A 357 16.54 -9.66 3.20
C GLY A 357 17.08 -8.32 3.72
N CYS A 358 18.22 -7.86 3.21
CA CYS A 358 18.84 -6.60 3.62
C CYS A 358 18.32 -5.40 2.82
N CYS A 359 18.26 -5.54 1.49
CA CYS A 359 18.23 -4.43 0.55
C CYS A 359 16.99 -4.39 -0.34
N HIS A 360 16.10 -5.40 -0.27
CA HIS A 360 14.89 -5.33 -1.10
C HIS A 360 14.05 -4.10 -0.72
N PRO A 361 13.49 -3.36 -1.69
CA PRO A 361 12.74 -2.13 -1.42
C PRO A 361 11.50 -2.40 -0.55
N ARG A 362 10.76 -3.48 -0.80
CA ARG A 362 9.55 -3.84 -0.04
C ARG A 362 9.87 -4.55 1.27
N GLU A 363 9.32 -4.08 2.39
CA GLU A 363 9.55 -4.66 3.72
C GLU A 363 9.06 -6.11 3.84
N GLN A 364 7.88 -6.42 3.30
CA GLN A 364 7.32 -7.78 3.35
C GLN A 364 8.24 -8.80 2.66
N THR A 365 8.79 -8.42 1.50
CA THR A 365 9.75 -9.25 0.76
C THR A 365 11.10 -9.33 1.49
N ARG A 366 11.57 -8.24 2.13
CA ARG A 366 12.73 -8.29 3.04
C ARG A 366 12.51 -9.30 4.16
N THR A 367 11.37 -9.22 4.84
CA THR A 367 11.01 -10.11 5.94
C THR A 367 10.92 -11.56 5.47
N ALA A 368 10.24 -11.83 4.35
CA ALA A 368 10.15 -13.17 3.78
C ALA A 368 11.54 -13.72 3.39
N ALA A 369 12.38 -12.92 2.74
CA ALA A 369 13.74 -13.30 2.35
C ALA A 369 14.67 -13.50 3.54
N ALA A 370 14.56 -12.67 4.59
CA ALA A 370 15.32 -12.82 5.83
C ALA A 370 14.92 -14.08 6.61
N LEU A 371 13.62 -14.38 6.71
CA LEU A 371 13.11 -15.62 7.29
C LEU A 371 13.56 -16.85 6.49
N ALA A 372 13.48 -16.76 5.16
CA ALA A 372 13.96 -17.80 4.24
C ALA A 372 15.48 -18.01 4.36
N SER A 373 16.27 -16.95 4.48
CA SER A 373 17.72 -17.01 4.72
C SER A 373 18.05 -17.65 6.08
N TRP A 374 17.32 -17.28 7.14
CA TRP A 374 17.46 -17.90 8.46
C TRP A 374 17.15 -19.41 8.40
N PHE A 375 16.02 -19.79 7.77
CA PHE A 375 15.64 -21.19 7.58
C PHE A 375 16.71 -21.98 6.80
N TYR A 376 17.24 -21.40 5.73
CA TYR A 376 18.34 -21.97 4.96
C TYR A 376 19.58 -22.24 5.83
N ARG A 377 19.98 -21.27 6.67
CA ARG A 377 21.12 -21.39 7.60
C ARG A 377 20.90 -22.44 8.69
N VAL A 378 19.68 -22.52 9.25
CA VAL A 378 19.30 -23.58 10.21
C VAL A 378 19.45 -24.96 9.56
N ARG A 379 18.88 -25.15 8.35
CA ARG A 379 18.92 -26.42 7.63
C ARG A 379 20.34 -26.88 7.31
N ARG A 380 21.24 -25.94 7.00
CA ARG A 380 22.65 -26.21 6.68
C ARG A 380 23.54 -26.33 7.92
N GLY A 381 23.00 -26.20 9.13
CA GLY A 381 23.80 -26.25 10.36
C GLY A 381 24.79 -25.08 10.51
N VAL A 382 24.59 -23.97 9.80
CA VAL A 382 25.47 -22.79 9.79
C VAL A 382 25.24 -21.90 11.04
N PHE A 383 24.69 -22.45 12.11
CA PHE A 383 24.81 -21.84 13.42
C PHE A 383 26.16 -22.23 13.99
N ALA A 384 27.16 -21.38 13.74
CA ALA A 384 28.22 -21.25 14.73
C ALA A 384 27.52 -20.83 16.03
N LEU A 385 27.62 -21.68 17.05
CA LEU A 385 27.34 -21.31 18.44
C LEU A 385 28.31 -20.18 18.83
N GLY A 386 28.00 -18.95 18.44
CA GLY A 386 28.59 -17.76 19.01
C GLY A 386 27.87 -17.47 20.30
N SER A 387 28.43 -17.97 21.41
CA SER A 387 28.10 -17.47 22.75
C SER A 387 28.26 -15.93 22.78
N PRO A 388 27.39 -15.21 23.51
CA PRO A 388 27.56 -13.78 23.70
C PRO A 388 28.85 -13.55 24.52
N GLY A 389 29.74 -12.72 23.99
CA GLY A 389 30.89 -12.14 24.68
C GLY A 389 30.80 -10.63 24.61
#